data_AF-B3QSL9-F1
#
_entry.id   AF-B3QSL9-F1
#
_cell.length_a   1.000
_cell.length_b   1.000
_cell.length_c   1.000
_cell.angle_alpha   90.00
_cell.angle_beta   90.00
_cell.angle_gamma   90.00
#
_symmetry.space_group_name_H-M   'P 1'
#
loop_
_entity.id
_entity.type
_entity.pdbx_description
1 polymer ?
#
loop_
_entity_poly.entity_id
_entity_poly.type
_entity_poly.pdbx_seq_one_letter_code
_entity_poly.pdbx_strand_id
1 'polypeptide(L)'
;MRTAAFSLSNGNNRNGTCGKKPHVHFLRYLILLFFSLFFAKNLPAQPEIRVELFGLTPTFSFPQKLQTIDITHAFFYEGAADAVRINAPKFQPLAQEIMQFSEKYRLNDWLKLQLALRIIKQIYPENRRQKLGLMLLLRSMNYNALIIQTGKDEHASFNLAVEINQPLFNSVVFNDNHGKLFGVLNVETGSFLSTLSDNKLGYFVDINQELSEMKNSLVITPSFYPLLPFKETVKMKTWTYNQKKYSLRFSLNQNLVAYFQSYPQMEIRYYFAHPLNRSLLQAVLLPLKKILIEEKLSGKNAVNFLLAFCHGAFEHKDDRETARGEHHNFVEETLYDTTSDCEDQSVLLAALIRGLLGYEVVGLEYPEHISLAIHAPDEKIPGTGYEYRGKLYMEADPSFIGCSFGDTQPELKNTLPKIIEVGKLEIVN
;
A
#
# COMPACT_ATOMS: atom_id res chain seq x y z
N MET A 1 12.74 -67.67 -37.46
CA MET A 1 13.83 -68.57 -37.90
C MET A 1 15.07 -68.18 -37.10
N ARG A 2 15.49 -68.97 -36.10
CA ARG A 2 16.65 -69.91 -36.16
C ARG A 2 17.85 -69.25 -36.86
N THR A 3 19.06 -69.10 -36.31
CA THR A 3 19.89 -69.96 -35.43
C THR A 3 21.17 -69.14 -35.13
N ALA A 4 21.59 -68.92 -33.87
CA ALA A 4 22.68 -69.60 -33.15
C ALA A 4 23.98 -69.89 -33.95
N ALA A 5 25.12 -69.39 -33.47
CA ALA A 5 26.39 -70.14 -33.41
C ALA A 5 27.38 -69.53 -32.40
N PHE A 6 27.69 -70.33 -31.38
CA PHE A 6 28.81 -70.21 -30.45
C PHE A 6 30.14 -70.58 -31.14
N SER A 7 31.26 -70.01 -30.71
CA SER A 7 32.50 -70.79 -30.55
C SER A 7 33.33 -70.26 -29.38
N LEU A 8 33.50 -71.12 -28.38
CA LEU A 8 34.51 -71.02 -27.31
C LEU A 8 35.78 -71.74 -27.78
N SER A 9 36.95 -71.22 -27.43
CA SER A 9 38.14 -72.06 -27.23
C SER A 9 38.92 -71.58 -26.01
N ASN A 10 39.03 -72.48 -25.04
CA ASN A 10 39.83 -72.38 -23.82
C ASN A 10 41.34 -72.45 -24.09
N GLY A 11 42.12 -71.83 -23.20
CA GLY A 11 43.58 -71.96 -23.12
C GLY A 11 44.12 -71.55 -21.76
N ASN A 12 44.15 -72.52 -20.83
CA ASN A 12 44.71 -72.48 -19.48
C ASN A 12 46.20 -72.05 -19.43
N ASN A 13 46.64 -71.25 -18.44
CA ASN A 13 47.42 -71.75 -17.28
C ASN A 13 48.06 -70.65 -16.38
N ARG A 14 47.91 -70.91 -15.07
CA ARG A 14 48.88 -70.76 -13.94
C ARG A 14 49.10 -69.41 -13.23
N ASN A 15 48.51 -69.38 -12.03
CA ASN A 15 49.11 -69.21 -10.70
C ASN A 15 50.01 -68.00 -10.38
N GLY A 16 49.50 -67.14 -9.48
CA GLY A 16 50.26 -66.21 -8.66
C GLY A 16 49.46 -65.82 -7.41
N THR A 17 50.03 -66.08 -6.23
CA THR A 17 49.42 -66.12 -4.90
C THR A 17 49.25 -64.76 -4.19
N CYS A 18 48.31 -64.75 -3.23
CA CYS A 18 48.38 -64.09 -1.90
C CYS A 18 47.84 -62.65 -1.71
N GLY A 19 46.98 -62.48 -0.70
CA GLY A 19 46.87 -61.22 0.06
C GLY A 19 45.46 -60.67 0.33
N LYS A 20 44.83 -61.08 1.44
CA LYS A 20 43.65 -60.40 2.02
C LYS A 20 44.05 -59.02 2.60
N LYS A 21 43.20 -57.99 2.39
CA LYS A 21 42.69 -57.04 3.42
C LYS A 21 41.76 -55.96 2.80
N PRO A 22 40.45 -55.93 3.10
CA PRO A 22 39.59 -54.80 2.79
C PRO A 22 39.25 -54.04 4.08
N HIS A 23 40.08 -53.07 4.53
CA HIS A 23 39.73 -52.28 5.72
C HIS A 23 40.18 -50.81 5.74
N VAL A 24 40.73 -50.25 4.65
CA VAL A 24 41.21 -48.86 4.66
C VAL A 24 40.29 -47.88 3.92
N HIS A 25 39.42 -48.34 3.02
CA HIS A 25 38.53 -47.45 2.26
C HIS A 25 37.20 -47.12 2.96
N PHE A 26 36.67 -48.00 3.81
CA PHE A 26 35.40 -47.75 4.51
C PHE A 26 35.54 -46.72 5.64
N LEU A 27 36.71 -46.68 6.30
CA LEU A 27 36.97 -45.74 7.40
C LEU A 27 37.15 -44.29 6.89
N ARG A 28 37.67 -44.09 5.67
CA ARG A 28 37.79 -42.76 5.04
C ARG A 28 36.43 -42.17 4.67
N TYR A 29 35.48 -42.99 4.21
CA TYR A 29 34.11 -42.53 3.93
C TYR A 29 33.32 -42.23 5.20
N LEU A 30 33.51 -43.01 6.27
CA LEU A 30 32.85 -42.74 7.54
C LEU A 30 33.36 -41.46 8.23
N ILE A 31 34.67 -41.16 8.11
CA ILE A 31 35.27 -39.94 8.65
C ILE A 31 34.81 -38.70 7.85
N LEU A 32 34.66 -38.80 6.52
CA LEU A 32 34.12 -37.69 5.71
C LEU A 32 32.63 -37.43 5.98
N LEU A 33 31.82 -38.48 6.21
CA LEU A 33 30.41 -38.35 6.62
C LEU A 33 30.25 -37.82 8.04
N PHE A 34 31.13 -38.22 8.98
CA PHE A 34 31.15 -37.66 10.33
C PHE A 34 31.63 -36.19 10.35
N PHE A 35 32.60 -35.81 9.50
CA PHE A 35 33.02 -34.42 9.37
C PHE A 35 31.95 -33.53 8.72
N SER A 36 31.18 -34.04 7.75
CA SER A 36 30.05 -33.28 7.17
C SER A 36 28.87 -33.13 8.14
N LEU A 37 28.65 -34.11 9.03
CA LEU A 37 27.58 -34.06 10.04
C LEU A 37 27.96 -33.22 11.27
N PHE A 38 29.25 -33.06 11.60
CA PHE A 38 29.68 -32.18 12.69
C PHE A 38 29.81 -30.70 12.29
N PHE A 39 30.15 -30.40 11.04
CA PHE A 39 30.20 -29.01 10.56
C PHE A 39 28.82 -28.42 10.22
N ALA A 40 27.81 -29.25 9.95
CA ALA A 40 26.44 -28.77 9.71
C ALA A 40 25.73 -28.25 10.98
N LYS A 41 26.26 -28.53 12.18
CA LYS A 41 25.63 -28.15 13.47
C LYS A 41 26.17 -26.87 14.10
N ASN A 42 27.18 -26.23 13.51
CA ASN A 42 27.80 -25.01 14.05
C ASN A 42 28.12 -23.97 12.95
N LEU A 43 27.23 -23.81 11.97
CA LEU A 43 27.21 -22.54 11.25
C LEU A 43 26.68 -21.49 12.24
N PRO A 44 27.41 -20.39 12.49
CA PRO A 44 26.85 -19.30 13.30
C PRO A 44 25.51 -18.92 12.67
N ALA A 45 24.46 -18.84 13.49
CA ALA A 45 23.17 -18.36 13.03
C ALA A 45 23.40 -17.07 12.25
N GLN A 46 22.91 -17.01 11.01
CA GLN A 46 23.01 -15.75 10.28
C GLN A 46 22.32 -14.69 11.13
N PRO A 47 22.92 -13.51 11.30
CA PRO A 47 22.24 -12.45 12.01
C PRO A 47 20.87 -12.22 11.37
N GLU A 48 19.92 -11.78 12.18
CA GLU A 48 18.53 -11.63 11.78
C GLU A 48 18.10 -10.17 11.99
N ILE A 49 17.30 -9.65 11.07
CA ILE A 49 16.64 -8.35 11.21
C ILE A 49 15.18 -8.60 11.59
N ARG A 50 14.79 -8.16 12.78
CA ARG A 50 13.39 -8.14 13.21
C ARG A 50 12.78 -6.77 12.88
N VAL A 51 11.64 -6.78 12.19
CA VAL A 51 10.96 -5.54 11.76
C VAL A 51 9.54 -5.52 12.28
N GLU A 52 9.11 -4.41 12.87
CA GLU A 52 7.69 -4.15 13.17
C GLU A 52 7.03 -3.45 11.97
N LEU A 53 5.88 -3.96 11.54
CA LEU A 53 5.09 -3.42 10.45
C LEU A 53 3.59 -3.58 10.76
N PHE A 54 2.99 -2.55 11.36
CA PHE A 54 1.55 -2.50 11.66
C PHE A 54 1.07 -3.77 12.41
N GLY A 55 1.76 -4.11 13.49
CA GLY A 55 1.50 -5.28 14.33
C GLY A 55 2.15 -6.58 13.85
N LEU A 56 2.55 -6.68 12.58
CA LEU A 56 3.39 -7.80 12.12
C LEU A 56 4.81 -7.63 12.66
N THR A 57 5.46 -8.73 13.04
CA THR A 57 6.87 -8.72 13.48
C THR A 57 7.72 -9.76 12.76
N PRO A 58 7.85 -9.69 11.41
CA PRO A 58 8.71 -10.61 10.67
C PRO A 58 10.18 -10.51 11.06
N THR A 59 10.87 -11.61 10.78
CA THR A 59 12.31 -11.72 10.88
C THR A 59 12.87 -12.10 9.51
N PHE A 60 13.92 -11.41 9.07
CA PHE A 60 14.59 -11.65 7.79
C PHE A 60 16.05 -12.01 8.03
N SER A 61 16.59 -12.89 7.19
CA SER A 61 18.03 -13.21 7.22
C SER A 61 18.82 -11.95 6.89
N PHE A 62 19.83 -11.64 7.71
CA PHE A 62 20.73 -10.52 7.47
C PHE A 62 22.00 -10.98 6.78
N PRO A 63 22.21 -10.67 5.50
CA PRO A 63 23.49 -10.93 4.88
C PRO A 63 24.47 -9.87 5.39
N GLN A 64 25.38 -10.23 6.31
CA GLN A 64 26.40 -9.31 6.86
C GLN A 64 27.17 -8.57 5.74
N LYS A 65 27.32 -9.20 4.58
CA LYS A 65 27.90 -8.63 3.36
C LYS A 65 27.19 -7.36 2.87
N LEU A 66 25.94 -7.11 3.27
CA LEU A 66 25.22 -5.87 2.96
C LEU A 66 25.79 -4.67 3.74
N GLN A 67 26.35 -4.84 4.94
CA GLN A 67 26.91 -3.70 5.71
C GLN A 67 28.16 -3.10 5.06
N THR A 68 28.91 -3.94 4.34
CA THR A 68 30.24 -3.61 3.81
C THR A 68 30.21 -3.29 2.32
N ILE A 69 29.02 -3.17 1.70
CA ILE A 69 28.93 -2.79 0.29
C ILE A 69 29.45 -1.37 0.14
N ASP A 70 30.53 -1.23 -0.63
CA ASP A 70 30.98 0.08 -1.09
C ASP A 70 30.02 0.59 -2.16
N ILE A 71 29.35 1.66 -1.79
CA ILE A 71 28.37 2.35 -2.62
C ILE A 71 28.75 3.83 -2.83
N THR A 72 29.98 4.20 -2.48
CA THR A 72 30.47 5.58 -2.49
C THR A 72 30.42 6.17 -3.91
N HIS A 73 30.73 5.34 -4.91
CA HIS A 73 30.74 5.72 -6.32
C HIS A 73 29.36 5.83 -6.98
N ALA A 74 28.31 5.32 -6.34
CA ALA A 74 27.00 5.20 -6.96
C ALA A 74 26.24 6.53 -7.15
N PHE A 75 26.72 7.60 -6.51
CA PHE A 75 26.19 8.95 -6.67
C PHE A 75 26.95 9.76 -7.72
N PHE A 76 27.98 9.18 -8.35
CA PHE A 76 28.73 9.81 -9.43
C PHE A 76 28.29 9.21 -10.76
N TYR A 77 28.05 10.07 -11.75
CA TYR A 77 27.53 9.67 -13.06
C TYR A 77 28.30 8.52 -13.70
N GLU A 78 29.63 8.57 -13.70
CA GLU A 78 30.48 7.59 -14.40
C GLU A 78 30.50 6.19 -13.75
N GLY A 79 30.15 6.07 -12.46
CA GLY A 79 30.23 4.82 -11.70
C GLY A 79 28.88 4.24 -11.24
N ALA A 80 27.79 4.97 -11.44
CA ALA A 80 26.48 4.61 -10.93
C ALA A 80 25.94 3.32 -11.54
N ALA A 81 25.99 3.18 -12.87
CA ALA A 81 25.46 2.00 -13.55
C ALA A 81 26.15 0.71 -13.11
N ASP A 82 27.49 0.75 -12.99
CA ASP A 82 28.28 -0.38 -12.50
C ASP A 82 28.01 -0.68 -11.03
N ALA A 83 27.88 0.35 -10.18
CA ALA A 83 27.50 0.17 -8.79
C ALA A 83 26.15 -0.55 -8.66
N VAL A 84 25.15 -0.22 -9.48
CA VAL A 84 23.86 -0.92 -9.50
C VAL A 84 24.03 -2.37 -9.95
N ARG A 85 24.69 -2.59 -11.09
CA ARG A 85 24.91 -3.92 -11.69
C ARG A 85 25.65 -4.88 -10.75
N ILE A 86 26.65 -4.39 -10.03
CA ILE A 86 27.47 -5.19 -9.10
C ILE A 86 26.72 -5.47 -7.80
N ASN A 87 25.91 -4.53 -7.32
CA ASN A 87 25.35 -4.61 -5.97
C ASN A 87 23.90 -5.10 -5.90
N ALA A 88 23.06 -4.88 -6.92
CA ALA A 88 21.67 -5.35 -6.92
C ALA A 88 21.54 -6.88 -6.72
N PRO A 89 22.37 -7.75 -7.35
CA PRO A 89 22.32 -9.19 -7.10
C PRO A 89 22.56 -9.59 -5.64
N LYS A 90 23.28 -8.77 -4.86
CA LYS A 90 23.55 -9.03 -3.43
C LYS A 90 22.29 -8.87 -2.56
N PHE A 91 21.31 -8.09 -3.00
CA PHE A 91 20.02 -7.91 -2.32
C PHE A 91 18.99 -8.98 -2.71
N GLN A 92 19.27 -9.83 -3.71
CA GLN A 92 18.30 -10.80 -4.23
C GLN A 92 17.75 -11.78 -3.17
N PRO A 93 18.56 -12.35 -2.27
CA PRO A 93 18.03 -13.27 -1.24
C PRO A 93 17.04 -12.56 -0.30
N LEU A 94 17.40 -11.35 0.16
CA LEU A 94 16.52 -10.54 1.01
C LEU A 94 15.24 -10.14 0.28
N ALA A 95 15.34 -9.74 -0.99
CA ALA A 95 14.18 -9.44 -1.82
C ALA A 95 13.23 -10.66 -1.94
N GLN A 96 13.77 -11.87 -2.12
CA GLN A 96 12.97 -13.09 -2.17
C GLN A 96 12.24 -13.37 -0.86
N GLU A 97 12.90 -13.21 0.29
CA GLU A 97 12.25 -13.38 1.60
C GLU A 97 11.14 -12.34 1.82
N ILE A 98 11.38 -11.07 1.47
CA ILE A 98 10.38 -10.00 1.54
C ILE A 98 9.18 -10.33 0.65
N MET A 99 9.41 -10.78 -0.59
CA MET A 99 8.33 -11.11 -1.52
C MET A 99 7.51 -12.32 -1.06
N GLN A 100 8.14 -13.37 -0.55
CA GLN A 100 7.43 -14.53 0.04
C GLN A 100 6.59 -14.12 1.26
N PHE A 101 7.15 -13.28 2.14
CA PHE A 101 6.40 -12.73 3.26
C PHE A 101 5.21 -11.86 2.79
N SER A 102 5.43 -11.05 1.76
CA SER A 102 4.42 -10.16 1.18
C SER A 102 3.25 -10.93 0.58
N GLU A 103 3.51 -12.04 -0.10
CA GLU A 103 2.47 -12.95 -0.62
C GLU A 103 1.66 -13.56 0.51
N LYS A 104 2.33 -14.10 1.54
CA LYS A 104 1.68 -14.72 2.71
C LYS A 104 0.72 -13.78 3.43
N TYR A 105 1.08 -12.49 3.55
CA TYR A 105 0.28 -11.49 4.26
C TYR A 105 -0.48 -10.53 3.35
N ARG A 106 -0.52 -10.79 2.04
CA ARG A 106 -1.18 -9.93 1.04
C ARG A 106 -0.74 -8.46 1.17
N LEU A 107 0.55 -8.20 1.32
CA LEU A 107 1.06 -6.83 1.34
C LEU A 107 0.92 -6.24 -0.07
N ASN A 108 0.34 -5.04 -0.18
CA ASN A 108 0.37 -4.27 -1.42
C ASN A 108 1.73 -3.59 -1.60
N ASP A 109 1.91 -2.91 -2.73
CA ASP A 109 3.19 -2.30 -3.09
C ASP A 109 3.62 -1.19 -2.12
N TRP A 110 2.66 -0.44 -1.57
CA TRP A 110 2.95 0.52 -0.51
C TRP A 110 3.54 -0.16 0.74
N LEU A 111 2.92 -1.24 1.23
CA LEU A 111 3.43 -1.98 2.39
C LEU A 111 4.78 -2.67 2.12
N LYS A 112 5.00 -3.17 0.90
CA LYS A 112 6.30 -3.70 0.48
C LYS A 112 7.40 -2.63 0.54
N LEU A 113 7.12 -1.43 0.03
CA LEU A 113 8.03 -0.29 0.13
C LEU A 113 8.31 0.08 1.60
N GLN A 114 7.26 0.16 2.41
CA GLN A 114 7.34 0.47 3.84
C GLN A 114 8.16 -0.56 4.63
N LEU A 115 8.02 -1.84 4.30
CA LEU A 115 8.80 -2.94 4.88
C LEU A 115 10.27 -2.85 4.45
N ALA A 116 10.52 -2.69 3.15
CA ALA A 116 11.87 -2.55 2.60
C ALA A 116 12.61 -1.37 3.23
N LEU A 117 11.96 -0.20 3.35
CA LEU A 117 12.54 0.97 4.01
C LEU A 117 12.91 0.69 5.47
N ARG A 118 12.01 0.10 6.25
CA ARG A 118 12.28 -0.23 7.66
C ARG A 118 13.46 -1.19 7.82
N ILE A 119 13.58 -2.18 6.94
CA ILE A 119 14.75 -3.08 6.90
C ILE A 119 16.01 -2.26 6.62
N ILE A 120 16.02 -1.46 5.55
CA ILE A 120 17.18 -0.68 5.12
C ILE A 120 17.65 0.31 6.20
N LYS A 121 16.73 0.94 6.94
CA LYS A 121 17.07 1.84 8.07
C LYS A 121 17.80 1.12 9.21
N GLN A 122 17.58 -0.20 9.39
CA GLN A 122 18.34 -0.99 10.36
C GLN A 122 19.72 -1.42 9.81
N ILE A 123 19.89 -1.51 8.49
CA ILE A 123 21.17 -1.85 7.86
C ILE A 123 22.11 -0.64 7.84
N TYR A 124 21.57 0.53 7.48
CA TYR A 124 22.37 1.74 7.24
C TYR A 124 21.91 2.90 8.12
N PRO A 125 22.80 3.49 8.94
CA PRO A 125 22.45 4.62 9.80
C PRO A 125 22.32 5.95 9.03
N GLU A 126 23.01 6.11 7.89
CA GLU A 126 23.07 7.36 7.13
C GLU A 126 22.03 7.40 6.01
N ASN A 127 21.31 8.52 5.87
CA ASN A 127 20.24 8.69 4.87
C ASN A 127 20.73 8.50 3.43
N ARG A 128 21.96 8.91 3.12
CA ARG A 128 22.56 8.70 1.80
C ARG A 128 22.67 7.21 1.49
N ARG A 129 23.15 6.40 2.44
CA ARG A 129 23.24 4.95 2.28
C ARG A 129 21.86 4.29 2.27
N GLN A 130 20.90 4.79 3.03
CA GLN A 130 19.53 4.32 3.02
C GLN A 130 18.85 4.52 1.66
N LYS A 131 18.94 5.71 1.05
CA LYS A 131 18.38 6.00 -0.28
C LYS A 131 18.87 4.99 -1.32
N LEU A 132 20.17 4.74 -1.32
CA LEU A 132 20.78 3.83 -2.29
C LEU A 132 20.54 2.35 -1.98
N GLY A 133 20.65 1.95 -0.71
CA GLY A 133 20.32 0.58 -0.30
C GLY A 133 18.86 0.23 -0.59
N LEU A 134 17.94 1.17 -0.36
CA LEU A 134 16.54 1.01 -0.69
C LEU A 134 16.32 0.94 -2.20
N MET A 135 16.97 1.79 -2.99
CA MET A 135 16.93 1.69 -4.45
C MET A 135 17.36 0.30 -4.94
N LEU A 136 18.51 -0.21 -4.46
CA LEU A 136 19.02 -1.52 -4.85
C LEU A 136 18.04 -2.64 -4.45
N LEU A 137 17.50 -2.59 -3.23
CA LEU A 137 16.53 -3.58 -2.75
C LEU A 137 15.24 -3.55 -3.58
N LEU A 138 14.68 -2.37 -3.86
CA LEU A 138 13.48 -2.22 -4.69
C LEU A 138 13.70 -2.79 -6.10
N ARG A 139 14.86 -2.54 -6.70
CA ARG A 139 15.22 -3.11 -8.02
C ARG A 139 15.34 -4.63 -7.99
N SER A 140 15.86 -5.20 -6.91
CA SER A 140 15.89 -6.66 -6.69
C SER A 140 14.51 -7.26 -6.41
N MET A 141 13.58 -6.46 -5.88
CA MET A 141 12.15 -6.77 -5.77
C MET A 141 11.36 -6.50 -7.07
N ASN A 142 12.07 -6.16 -8.17
CA ASN A 142 11.52 -5.87 -9.49
C ASN A 142 10.74 -4.56 -9.63
N TYR A 143 10.94 -3.60 -8.73
CA TYR A 143 10.40 -2.24 -8.86
C TYR A 143 11.38 -1.29 -9.55
N ASN A 144 10.85 -0.36 -10.34
CA ASN A 144 11.67 0.67 -10.96
C ASN A 144 11.96 1.79 -9.94
N ALA A 145 13.20 1.84 -9.47
CA ALA A 145 13.69 2.87 -8.58
C ALA A 145 15.04 3.38 -9.06
N LEU A 146 15.28 4.67 -8.86
CA LEU A 146 16.49 5.35 -9.30
C LEU A 146 16.94 6.45 -8.32
N ILE A 147 18.19 6.89 -8.46
CA ILE A 147 18.69 8.09 -7.77
C ILE A 147 18.64 9.24 -8.76
N ILE A 148 17.95 10.31 -8.37
CA ILE A 148 17.95 11.58 -9.08
C ILE A 148 18.88 12.58 -8.41
N GLN A 149 19.49 13.43 -9.22
CA GLN A 149 19.97 14.73 -8.76
C GLN A 149 18.83 15.75 -8.85
N THR A 150 18.65 16.55 -7.81
CA THR A 150 17.80 17.74 -7.79
C THR A 150 18.65 18.95 -7.44
N GLY A 151 18.36 20.12 -8.01
CA GLY A 151 19.19 21.31 -7.82
C GLY A 151 20.45 21.29 -8.69
N LYS A 152 21.25 22.36 -8.63
CA LYS A 152 22.48 22.53 -9.42
C LYS A 152 23.64 22.96 -8.54
N ASP A 153 24.86 22.63 -8.98
CA ASP A 153 26.12 23.04 -8.37
C ASP A 153 26.17 22.76 -6.86
N GLU A 154 26.42 23.78 -6.04
CA GLU A 154 26.51 23.67 -4.57
C GLU A 154 25.18 23.31 -3.88
N HIS A 155 24.06 23.43 -4.59
CA HIS A 155 22.71 23.06 -4.12
C HIS A 155 22.27 21.66 -4.60
N ALA A 156 23.16 20.89 -5.24
CA ALA A 156 22.83 19.55 -5.71
C ALA A 156 22.51 18.61 -4.53
N SER A 157 21.32 17.98 -4.59
CA SER A 157 20.87 16.98 -3.64
C SER A 157 20.50 15.69 -4.35
N PHE A 158 20.83 14.55 -3.74
CA PHE A 158 20.59 13.22 -4.28
C PHE A 158 19.39 12.58 -3.60
N ASN A 159 18.37 12.24 -4.38
CA ASN A 159 17.10 11.72 -3.87
C ASN A 159 16.74 10.38 -4.51
N LEU A 160 16.04 9.55 -3.75
CA LEU A 160 15.45 8.32 -4.26
C LEU A 160 14.12 8.64 -4.91
N ALA A 161 13.96 8.23 -6.17
CA ALA A 161 12.68 8.29 -6.86
C ALA A 161 12.23 6.86 -7.22
N VAL A 162 10.92 6.62 -7.14
CA VAL A 162 10.32 5.32 -7.46
C VAL A 162 9.19 5.53 -8.46
N GLU A 163 9.14 4.69 -9.49
CA GLU A 163 8.06 4.74 -10.49
C GLU A 163 6.74 4.37 -9.82
N ILE A 164 5.69 5.14 -10.10
CA ILE A 164 4.35 4.99 -9.54
C ILE A 164 3.32 4.97 -10.67
N ASN A 165 2.24 4.23 -10.47
CA ASN A 165 1.21 4.04 -11.51
C ASN A 165 0.19 5.18 -11.62
N GLN A 166 0.26 6.20 -10.76
CA GLN A 166 -0.70 7.31 -10.71
C GLN A 166 -0.10 8.55 -10.03
N PRO A 167 -0.60 9.76 -10.34
CA PRO A 167 -0.25 10.98 -9.61
C PRO A 167 -0.60 10.88 -8.12
N LEU A 168 0.19 11.58 -7.30
CA LEU A 168 -0.01 11.75 -5.86
C LEU A 168 -0.13 13.24 -5.57
N PHE A 169 -1.03 13.61 -4.66
CA PHE A 169 -1.15 15.00 -4.21
C PHE A 169 -0.14 15.29 -3.12
N ASN A 170 0.16 16.57 -2.93
CA ASN A 170 1.10 17.05 -1.91
C ASN A 170 2.42 16.28 -1.94
N SER A 171 2.86 15.90 -3.14
CA SER A 171 4.00 15.05 -3.41
C SER A 171 4.79 15.56 -4.62
N VAL A 172 6.11 15.52 -4.53
CA VAL A 172 7.01 15.82 -5.64
C VAL A 172 7.00 14.63 -6.60
N VAL A 173 6.39 14.84 -7.76
CA VAL A 173 6.34 13.87 -8.86
C VAL A 173 6.89 14.47 -10.15
N PHE A 174 7.44 13.63 -11.02
CA PHE A 174 7.92 14.04 -12.35
C PHE A 174 7.80 12.90 -13.35
N ASN A 175 7.75 13.23 -14.64
CA ASN A 175 7.86 12.24 -15.71
C ASN A 175 9.29 12.20 -16.25
N ASP A 176 9.81 11.00 -16.52
CA ASP A 176 11.05 10.85 -17.27
C ASP A 176 10.85 11.13 -18.78
N ASN A 177 11.93 11.04 -19.55
CA ASN A 177 11.91 11.26 -21.01
C ASN A 177 11.06 10.22 -21.77
N HIS A 178 10.69 9.11 -21.13
CA HIS A 178 9.86 8.05 -21.69
C HIS A 178 8.39 8.15 -21.23
N GLY A 179 8.05 9.16 -20.43
CA GLY A 179 6.70 9.37 -19.90
C GLY A 179 6.37 8.52 -18.66
N LYS A 180 7.35 7.88 -18.03
CA LYS A 180 7.13 7.16 -16.77
C LYS A 180 7.06 8.13 -15.60
N LEU A 181 6.06 7.95 -14.75
CA LEU A 181 5.80 8.80 -13.60
C LEU A 181 6.57 8.33 -12.37
N PHE A 182 7.33 9.21 -11.75
CA PHE A 182 8.10 8.94 -10.54
C PHE A 182 7.68 9.84 -9.39
N GLY A 183 7.61 9.28 -8.18
CA GLY A 183 7.51 10.02 -6.93
C GLY A 183 8.83 10.03 -6.17
N VAL A 184 9.19 11.16 -5.56
CA VAL A 184 10.43 11.31 -4.78
C VAL A 184 10.20 10.93 -3.32
N LEU A 185 10.93 9.94 -2.80
CA LEU A 185 10.75 9.38 -1.47
C LEU A 185 11.62 10.08 -0.42
N ASN A 186 11.03 10.40 0.73
CA ASN A 186 11.73 10.75 1.95
C ASN A 186 12.00 9.48 2.78
N VAL A 187 13.27 9.05 2.85
CA VAL A 187 13.66 7.85 3.62
C VAL A 187 13.61 8.05 5.14
N GLU A 188 13.62 9.31 5.62
CA GLU A 188 13.54 9.60 7.05
C GLU A 188 12.14 9.34 7.56
N THR A 189 11.13 9.90 6.89
CA THR A 189 9.71 9.78 7.26
C THR A 189 9.06 8.52 6.67
N GLY A 190 9.55 8.03 5.54
CA GLY A 190 8.92 6.98 4.75
C GLY A 190 7.72 7.45 3.92
N SER A 191 7.53 8.75 3.75
CA SER A 191 6.51 9.35 2.87
C SER A 191 7.14 9.82 1.55
N PHE A 192 6.32 10.16 0.57
CA PHE A 192 6.81 11.00 -0.54
C PHE A 192 7.12 12.41 -0.02
N LEU A 193 8.09 13.09 -0.63
CA LEU A 193 8.44 14.48 -0.31
C LEU A 193 7.30 15.38 -0.77
N SER A 194 6.85 16.32 0.07
CA SER A 194 5.86 17.33 -0.32
C SER A 194 6.46 18.53 -1.02
N THR A 195 7.72 18.85 -0.72
CA THR A 195 8.50 19.87 -1.42
C THR A 195 9.97 19.45 -1.52
N LEU A 196 10.71 20.11 -2.42
CA LEU A 196 12.16 20.06 -2.47
C LEU A 196 12.75 21.21 -1.66
N SER A 197 13.96 21.03 -1.12
CA SER A 197 14.64 21.98 -0.23
C SER A 197 14.72 23.42 -0.76
N ASP A 198 14.73 23.61 -2.09
CA ASP A 198 14.84 24.93 -2.73
C ASP A 198 13.55 25.45 -3.38
N ASN A 199 12.38 24.79 -3.17
CA ASN A 199 11.05 25.15 -3.73
C ASN A 199 10.97 25.37 -5.25
N LYS A 200 12.07 25.24 -6.00
CA LYS A 200 12.11 25.15 -7.46
C LYS A 200 12.12 23.67 -7.79
N LEU A 201 11.19 23.23 -8.63
CA LEU A 201 11.24 21.93 -9.31
C LEU A 201 12.55 21.90 -10.11
N GLY A 202 13.60 21.47 -9.42
CA GLY A 202 14.97 21.59 -9.84
C GLY A 202 15.27 20.55 -10.89
N TYR A 203 16.08 20.94 -11.87
CA TYR A 203 16.75 20.09 -12.83
C TYR A 203 16.93 18.63 -12.33
N PHE A 204 16.26 17.70 -13.02
CA PHE A 204 16.30 16.27 -12.72
C PHE A 204 17.28 15.58 -13.65
N VAL A 205 18.18 14.79 -13.09
CA VAL A 205 19.03 13.88 -13.87
C VAL A 205 18.99 12.51 -13.25
N ASP A 206 18.67 11.51 -14.07
CA ASP A 206 18.87 10.11 -13.70
C ASP A 206 20.37 9.80 -13.67
N ILE A 207 20.89 9.58 -12.46
CA ILE A 207 22.31 9.25 -12.28
C ILE A 207 22.61 7.82 -12.71
N ASN A 208 21.60 6.96 -12.80
CA ASN A 208 21.78 5.55 -13.17
C ASN A 208 21.92 5.33 -14.68
N GLN A 209 21.88 6.38 -15.51
CA GLN A 209 22.07 6.32 -16.97
C GLN A 209 21.14 5.31 -17.66
N GLU A 210 19.83 5.37 -17.41
CA GLU A 210 18.83 4.54 -18.11
C GLU A 210 19.02 3.02 -17.92
N LEU A 211 19.27 2.58 -16.69
CA LEU A 211 19.17 1.16 -16.31
C LEU A 211 17.71 0.64 -16.31
N SER A 212 16.84 1.14 -17.19
CA SER A 212 15.45 0.72 -17.31
C SER A 212 15.33 -0.64 -18.00
N GLU A 213 15.81 -1.69 -17.34
CA GLU A 213 15.24 -3.02 -17.54
C GLU A 213 13.71 -2.95 -17.29
N MET A 214 12.93 -3.88 -17.85
CA MET A 214 11.46 -3.95 -17.67
C MET A 214 11.07 -4.20 -16.20
N LYS A 215 11.25 -3.20 -15.35
CA LYS A 215 10.87 -3.15 -13.94
C LYS A 215 9.46 -2.56 -13.83
N ASN A 216 8.77 -2.89 -12.75
CA ASN A 216 7.39 -2.49 -12.53
C ASN A 216 7.31 -1.17 -11.76
N SER A 217 6.32 -0.33 -12.08
CA SER A 217 5.87 0.74 -11.20
C SER A 217 5.28 0.18 -9.92
N LEU A 218 5.35 0.93 -8.81
CA LEU A 218 4.53 0.66 -7.63
C LEU A 218 3.06 0.93 -7.96
N VAL A 219 2.20 -0.05 -7.68
CA VAL A 219 0.75 0.12 -7.72
C VAL A 219 0.29 0.77 -6.41
N ILE A 220 0.03 2.07 -6.45
CA ILE A 220 -0.42 2.85 -5.30
C ILE A 220 -1.92 2.73 -5.08
N THR A 221 -2.71 2.22 -6.02
CA THR A 221 -4.14 2.03 -5.76
C THR A 221 -4.38 0.87 -4.78
N PRO A 222 -5.01 1.08 -3.61
CA PRO A 222 -5.28 -0.01 -2.67
C PRO A 222 -6.51 -0.81 -3.12
N SER A 223 -6.30 -1.86 -3.92
CA SER A 223 -7.40 -2.71 -4.42
C SER A 223 -7.76 -3.89 -3.51
N PHE A 224 -6.99 -4.12 -2.43
CA PHE A 224 -7.22 -5.20 -1.49
C PHE A 224 -6.64 -4.89 -0.11
N TYR A 225 -7.15 -5.58 0.91
CA TYR A 225 -6.71 -5.42 2.29
C TYR A 225 -5.54 -6.35 2.63
N PRO A 226 -4.51 -5.85 3.33
CA PRO A 226 -3.45 -6.68 3.89
C PRO A 226 -3.95 -7.51 5.09
N LEU A 227 -3.34 -8.67 5.31
CA LEU A 227 -3.63 -9.53 6.44
C LEU A 227 -2.85 -9.06 7.69
N LEU A 228 -3.29 -7.96 8.29
CA LEU A 228 -2.67 -7.42 9.51
C LEU A 228 -3.31 -8.03 10.77
N PRO A 229 -2.53 -8.29 11.83
CA PRO A 229 -3.09 -8.77 13.10
C PRO A 229 -4.18 -7.83 13.60
N PHE A 230 -5.28 -8.40 14.09
CA PHE A 230 -6.38 -7.60 14.61
C PHE A 230 -6.03 -7.04 15.99
N LYS A 231 -5.76 -5.73 16.04
CA LYS A 231 -5.60 -4.99 17.29
C LYS A 231 -6.88 -4.19 17.54
N GLU A 232 -7.72 -4.69 18.43
CA GLU A 232 -9.03 -4.10 18.67
C GLU A 232 -8.93 -2.66 19.18
N THR A 233 -9.72 -1.77 18.58
CA THR A 233 -10.03 -0.46 19.13
C THR A 233 -11.53 -0.23 19.05
N VAL A 234 -12.15 0.11 20.18
CA VAL A 234 -13.60 0.32 20.27
C VAL A 234 -13.90 1.80 20.10
N LYS A 235 -14.85 2.10 19.21
CA LYS A 235 -15.37 3.45 18.97
C LYS A 235 -16.84 3.50 19.32
N MET A 236 -17.30 4.69 19.67
CA MET A 236 -18.71 4.99 19.91
C MET A 236 -19.04 6.30 19.20
N LYS A 237 -20.04 6.26 18.33
CA LYS A 237 -20.56 7.43 17.62
C LYS A 237 -21.99 7.67 18.07
N THR A 238 -22.36 8.93 18.29
CA THR A 238 -23.70 9.32 18.72
C THR A 238 -24.22 10.42 17.83
N TRP A 239 -25.50 10.38 17.46
CA TRP A 239 -26.12 11.40 16.64
C TRP A 239 -27.59 11.57 17.01
N THR A 240 -28.21 12.64 16.53
CA THR A 240 -29.64 12.89 16.73
C THR A 240 -30.35 12.94 15.38
N TYR A 241 -31.47 12.24 15.28
CA TYR A 241 -32.35 12.30 14.11
C TYR A 241 -33.80 12.38 14.60
N ASN A 242 -34.58 13.33 14.09
CA ASN A 242 -35.96 13.58 14.51
C ASN A 242 -36.13 13.63 16.05
N GLN A 243 -35.26 14.40 16.72
CA GLN A 243 -35.22 14.57 18.19
C GLN A 243 -34.89 13.30 19.00
N LYS A 244 -34.67 12.15 18.34
CA LYS A 244 -34.24 10.91 18.98
C LYS A 244 -32.73 10.77 18.90
N LYS A 245 -32.10 10.41 20.02
CA LYS A 245 -30.67 10.13 20.11
C LYS A 245 -30.40 8.67 19.74
N TYR A 246 -29.42 8.47 18.88
CA TYR A 246 -28.91 7.17 18.47
C TYR A 246 -27.44 7.04 18.88
N SER A 247 -26.99 5.79 19.04
CA SER A 247 -25.59 5.49 19.30
C SER A 247 -25.19 4.22 18.57
N LEU A 248 -23.95 4.18 18.11
CA LEU A 248 -23.36 3.03 17.46
C LEU A 248 -22.01 2.76 18.10
N ARG A 249 -21.87 1.59 18.72
CA ARG A 249 -20.61 1.09 19.28
C ARG A 249 -20.07 0.00 18.35
N PHE A 250 -18.81 0.10 17.95
CA PHE A 250 -18.18 -0.84 17.03
C PHE A 250 -16.68 -0.98 17.29
N SER A 251 -16.09 -2.08 16.82
CA SER A 251 -14.66 -2.36 16.92
C SER A 251 -14.00 -2.24 15.55
N LEU A 252 -12.85 -1.58 15.50
CA LEU A 252 -11.98 -1.51 14.32
C LEU A 252 -10.65 -2.20 14.59
N ASN A 253 -9.90 -2.50 13.52
CA ASN A 253 -8.51 -2.92 13.62
C ASN A 253 -7.57 -1.70 13.62
N GLN A 254 -6.99 -1.36 14.77
CA GLN A 254 -6.08 -0.22 14.89
C GLN A 254 -4.85 -0.34 13.98
N ASN A 255 -4.35 -1.55 13.73
CA ASN A 255 -3.22 -1.76 12.84
C ASN A 255 -3.58 -1.43 11.38
N LEU A 256 -4.81 -1.75 10.97
CA LEU A 256 -5.31 -1.43 9.64
C LEU A 256 -5.53 0.08 9.47
N VAL A 257 -6.09 0.74 10.49
CA VAL A 257 -6.21 2.20 10.51
C VAL A 257 -4.82 2.85 10.38
N ALA A 258 -3.85 2.44 11.21
CA ALA A 258 -2.49 2.99 11.14
C ALA A 258 -1.83 2.78 9.76
N TYR A 259 -2.14 1.67 9.08
CA TYR A 259 -1.70 1.44 7.71
C TYR A 259 -2.32 2.44 6.74
N PHE A 260 -3.64 2.67 6.78
CA PHE A 260 -4.30 3.69 5.96
C PHE A 260 -3.78 5.09 6.26
N GLN A 261 -3.50 5.39 7.54
CA GLN A 261 -2.89 6.66 7.94
C GLN A 261 -1.48 6.89 7.39
N SER A 262 -0.80 5.81 6.98
CA SER A 262 0.51 5.91 6.35
C SER A 262 0.44 6.05 4.83
N TYR A 263 -0.75 5.90 4.22
CA TYR A 263 -0.91 5.85 2.78
C TYR A 263 -0.65 7.23 2.15
N PRO A 264 0.00 7.32 0.98
CA PRO A 264 0.17 8.59 0.30
C PRO A 264 -1.18 9.18 -0.15
N GLN A 265 -1.28 10.50 -0.18
CA GLN A 265 -2.48 11.20 -0.63
C GLN A 265 -2.73 10.95 -2.13
N MET A 266 -3.93 10.50 -2.46
CA MET A 266 -4.35 10.19 -3.83
C MET A 266 -5.50 11.08 -4.29
N GLU A 267 -5.84 11.02 -5.59
CA GLU A 267 -7.10 11.59 -6.09
C GLU A 267 -8.29 11.00 -5.32
N ILE A 268 -9.24 11.87 -4.93
CA ILE A 268 -10.42 11.51 -4.14
C ILE A 268 -11.23 10.34 -4.74
N ARG A 269 -11.22 10.19 -6.08
CA ARG A 269 -11.87 9.07 -6.79
C ARG A 269 -11.45 7.69 -6.27
N TYR A 270 -10.22 7.54 -5.81
CA TYR A 270 -9.71 6.28 -5.29
C TYR A 270 -10.28 5.93 -3.92
N TYR A 271 -10.60 6.92 -3.11
CA TYR A 271 -11.26 6.74 -1.81
C TYR A 271 -12.73 6.35 -2.00
N PHE A 272 -13.43 6.99 -2.95
CA PHE A 272 -14.77 6.57 -3.35
C PHE A 272 -14.83 5.15 -3.92
N ALA A 273 -13.82 4.75 -4.69
CA ALA A 273 -13.73 3.43 -5.31
C ALA A 273 -13.23 2.33 -4.37
N HIS A 274 -12.67 2.68 -3.20
CA HIS A 274 -12.09 1.69 -2.29
C HIS A 274 -13.16 0.70 -1.79
N PRO A 275 -12.89 -0.62 -1.85
CA PRO A 275 -13.83 -1.62 -1.33
C PRO A 275 -13.92 -1.52 0.20
N LEU A 276 -15.00 -2.01 0.81
CA LEU A 276 -15.01 -2.23 2.26
C LEU A 276 -14.64 -3.66 2.59
N ASN A 277 -13.93 -3.86 3.69
CA ASN A 277 -13.75 -5.21 4.22
C ASN A 277 -15.02 -5.73 4.93
N ARG A 278 -15.14 -7.05 5.01
CA ARG A 278 -16.25 -7.73 5.69
C ARG A 278 -16.40 -7.36 7.16
N SER A 279 -15.29 -7.07 7.86
CA SER A 279 -15.32 -6.70 9.27
C SER A 279 -16.06 -5.38 9.47
N LEU A 280 -15.86 -4.40 8.60
CA LEU A 280 -16.54 -3.11 8.63
C LEU A 280 -18.03 -3.25 8.29
N LEU A 281 -18.36 -4.10 7.32
CA LEU A 281 -19.75 -4.45 7.00
C LEU A 281 -20.48 -4.99 8.25
N GLN A 282 -19.86 -5.92 8.97
CA GLN A 282 -20.44 -6.54 10.18
C GLN A 282 -20.50 -5.57 11.36
N ALA A 283 -19.44 -4.78 11.58
CA ALA A 283 -19.31 -3.93 12.75
C ALA A 283 -20.12 -2.62 12.65
N VAL A 284 -20.35 -2.11 11.45
CA VAL A 284 -20.93 -0.77 11.23
C VAL A 284 -22.18 -0.81 10.37
N LEU A 285 -22.09 -1.34 9.15
CA LEU A 285 -23.20 -1.27 8.18
C LEU A 285 -24.39 -2.13 8.63
N LEU A 286 -24.21 -3.37 9.05
CA LEU A 286 -25.33 -4.22 9.47
C LEU A 286 -26.07 -3.68 10.71
N PRO A 287 -25.39 -3.16 11.76
CA PRO A 287 -26.06 -2.44 12.84
C PRO A 287 -26.85 -1.21 12.38
N LEU A 288 -26.28 -0.38 11.49
CA LEU A 288 -27.02 0.77 10.93
C LEU A 288 -28.24 0.31 10.12
N LYS A 289 -28.10 -0.74 9.31
CA LYS A 289 -29.20 -1.35 8.56
C LYS A 289 -30.32 -1.82 9.48
N LYS A 290 -29.97 -2.44 10.60
CA LYS A 290 -30.94 -2.87 11.60
C LYS A 290 -31.73 -1.67 12.15
N ILE A 291 -31.06 -0.56 12.48
CA ILE A 291 -31.72 0.66 12.93
C ILE A 291 -32.66 1.20 11.85
N LEU A 292 -32.22 1.28 10.59
CA LEU A 292 -33.07 1.74 9.48
C LEU A 292 -34.37 0.91 9.36
N ILE A 293 -34.27 -0.42 9.51
CA ILE A 293 -35.42 -1.33 9.45
C ILE A 293 -36.35 -1.13 10.65
N GLU A 294 -35.80 -1.08 11.87
CA GLU A 294 -36.56 -0.90 13.11
C GLU A 294 -37.33 0.43 13.14
N GLU A 295 -36.69 1.50 12.65
CA GLU A 295 -37.29 2.83 12.53
C GLU A 295 -38.16 3.00 11.27
N LYS A 296 -38.23 1.97 10.40
CA LYS A 296 -38.97 1.97 9.13
C LYS A 296 -38.57 3.11 8.19
N LEU A 297 -37.27 3.43 8.15
CA LEU A 297 -36.71 4.48 7.32
C LEU A 297 -36.35 3.93 5.93
N SER A 298 -36.84 4.59 4.90
CA SER A 298 -36.60 4.27 3.49
C SER A 298 -36.57 5.57 2.66
N GLY A 299 -36.15 5.50 1.39
CA GLY A 299 -36.14 6.67 0.49
C GLY A 299 -35.35 7.84 1.07
N LYS A 300 -35.92 9.04 0.93
CA LYS A 300 -35.41 10.30 1.49
C LYS A 300 -35.15 10.22 2.99
N ASN A 301 -36.02 9.57 3.75
CA ASN A 301 -35.86 9.49 5.21
C ASN A 301 -34.65 8.63 5.62
N ALA A 302 -34.31 7.60 4.84
CA ALA A 302 -33.11 6.81 5.09
C ALA A 302 -31.84 7.61 4.72
N VAL A 303 -31.85 8.36 3.62
CA VAL A 303 -30.74 9.25 3.26
C VAL A 303 -30.54 10.33 4.33
N ASN A 304 -31.61 11.00 4.76
CA ASN A 304 -31.56 12.01 5.81
C ASN A 304 -31.05 11.47 7.15
N PHE A 305 -31.39 10.22 7.49
CA PHE A 305 -30.86 9.57 8.67
C PHE A 305 -29.35 9.34 8.60
N LEU A 306 -28.84 8.94 7.43
CA LEU A 306 -27.41 8.73 7.20
C LEU A 306 -26.64 10.05 7.11
N LEU A 307 -27.23 11.11 6.56
CA LEU A 307 -26.72 12.49 6.66
C LEU A 307 -26.62 12.91 8.13
N ALA A 308 -27.67 12.71 8.93
CA ALA A 308 -27.65 13.03 10.35
C ALA A 308 -26.61 12.21 11.14
N PHE A 309 -26.34 10.96 10.74
CA PHE A 309 -25.22 10.19 11.27
C PHE A 309 -23.88 10.89 10.99
N CYS A 310 -23.63 11.31 9.75
CA CYS A 310 -22.40 12.03 9.39
C CYS A 310 -22.28 13.36 10.15
N HIS A 311 -23.35 14.16 10.22
CA HIS A 311 -23.38 15.44 10.95
C HIS A 311 -23.05 15.31 12.44
N GLY A 312 -23.51 14.24 13.10
CA GLY A 312 -23.42 14.10 14.55
C GLY A 312 -22.25 13.25 15.03
N ALA A 313 -21.72 12.36 14.19
CA ALA A 313 -20.69 11.39 14.58
C ALA A 313 -19.28 12.00 14.69
N PHE A 314 -19.05 13.18 14.14
CA PHE A 314 -17.72 13.77 14.05
C PHE A 314 -17.77 15.25 14.43
N GLU A 315 -16.72 15.74 15.09
CA GLU A 315 -16.49 17.17 15.25
C GLU A 315 -15.97 17.73 13.93
N HIS A 316 -16.61 18.77 13.40
CA HIS A 316 -16.11 19.39 12.17
C HIS A 316 -14.83 20.19 12.47
N LYS A 317 -13.77 19.88 11.73
CA LYS A 317 -12.50 20.59 11.80
C LYS A 317 -11.86 20.57 10.42
N ASP A 318 -11.31 21.71 10.00
CA ASP A 318 -10.58 21.83 8.75
C ASP A 318 -9.23 21.11 8.86
N ASP A 319 -8.90 20.28 7.87
CA ASP A 319 -7.69 19.48 7.83
C ASP A 319 -6.40 20.30 7.86
N ARG A 320 -6.45 21.57 7.42
CA ARG A 320 -5.36 22.55 7.53
C ARG A 320 -4.96 22.82 8.99
N GLU A 321 -5.82 22.50 9.95
CA GLU A 321 -5.58 22.63 11.37
C GLU A 321 -5.11 21.32 12.04
N THR A 322 -4.92 20.25 11.27
CA THR A 322 -4.36 18.97 11.74
C THR A 322 -2.86 18.90 11.45
N ALA A 323 -2.14 18.08 12.22
CA ALA A 323 -0.72 17.85 11.98
C ALA A 323 -0.44 17.09 10.65
N ARG A 324 -1.46 16.51 10.01
CA ARG A 324 -1.36 15.82 8.72
C ARG A 324 -1.53 16.76 7.52
N GLY A 325 -2.06 17.97 7.71
CA GLY A 325 -2.45 18.87 6.62
C GLY A 325 -3.62 18.31 5.82
N GLU A 326 -3.87 18.85 4.62
CA GLU A 326 -4.93 18.38 3.70
C GLU A 326 -4.72 16.90 3.33
N HIS A 327 -5.62 16.04 3.84
CA HIS A 327 -5.63 14.60 3.59
C HIS A 327 -7.05 14.11 3.32
N HIS A 328 -7.21 13.00 2.61
CA HIS A 328 -8.50 12.34 2.50
C HIS A 328 -8.44 11.03 3.28
N ASN A 329 -9.42 10.77 4.12
CA ASN A 329 -9.49 9.55 4.90
C ASN A 329 -10.21 8.43 4.14
N PHE A 330 -9.72 7.19 4.32
CA PHE A 330 -10.53 6.01 4.05
C PHE A 330 -11.67 5.88 5.07
N VAL A 331 -12.71 5.11 4.74
CA VAL A 331 -13.88 4.92 5.62
C VAL A 331 -13.48 4.45 7.03
N GLU A 332 -12.49 3.56 7.14
CA GLU A 332 -11.95 3.10 8.42
C GLU A 332 -11.27 4.21 9.22
N GLU A 333 -10.54 5.13 8.57
CA GLU A 333 -9.93 6.29 9.21
C GLU A 333 -11.00 7.26 9.71
N THR A 334 -11.95 7.65 8.85
CA THR A 334 -13.04 8.56 9.23
C THR A 334 -13.79 8.01 10.45
N LEU A 335 -14.13 6.71 10.46
CA LEU A 335 -14.84 6.09 11.59
C LEU A 335 -13.97 5.95 12.86
N TYR A 336 -12.66 5.87 12.70
CA TYR A 336 -11.71 5.85 13.81
C TYR A 336 -11.53 7.24 14.44
N ASP A 337 -11.48 8.29 13.62
CA ASP A 337 -11.16 9.64 14.06
C ASP A 337 -12.34 10.34 14.75
N THR A 338 -12.03 11.35 15.56
CA THR A 338 -13.02 12.18 16.26
C THR A 338 -13.51 13.34 15.40
N THR A 339 -12.69 13.76 14.43
CA THR A 339 -12.94 14.88 13.52
C THR A 339 -12.98 14.40 12.07
N SER A 340 -13.68 15.14 11.21
CA SER A 340 -13.67 14.93 9.76
C SER A 340 -14.12 16.19 9.01
N ASP A 341 -13.66 16.32 7.77
CA ASP A 341 -14.01 17.41 6.83
C ASP A 341 -15.02 16.95 5.76
N CYS A 342 -15.16 17.71 4.66
CA CYS A 342 -16.21 17.45 3.67
C CYS A 342 -15.89 16.25 2.76
N GLU A 343 -14.61 16.05 2.43
CA GLU A 343 -14.07 14.94 1.65
C GLU A 343 -14.30 13.62 2.37
N ASP A 344 -13.88 13.55 3.64
CA ASP A 344 -14.01 12.38 4.50
C ASP A 344 -15.46 11.93 4.66
N GLN A 345 -16.33 12.90 4.99
CA GLN A 345 -17.73 12.63 5.22
C GLN A 345 -18.43 12.22 3.92
N SER A 346 -18.02 12.76 2.78
CA SER A 346 -18.50 12.35 1.46
C SER A 346 -18.10 10.91 1.15
N VAL A 347 -16.84 10.52 1.37
CA VAL A 347 -16.40 9.12 1.17
C VAL A 347 -17.19 8.15 2.07
N LEU A 348 -17.37 8.50 3.35
CA LEU A 348 -18.16 7.71 4.29
C LEU A 348 -19.63 7.60 3.87
N LEU A 349 -20.29 8.72 3.55
CA LEU A 349 -21.70 8.72 3.13
C LEU A 349 -21.89 7.90 1.86
N ALA A 350 -20.99 8.01 0.88
CA ALA A 350 -21.04 7.23 -0.36
C ALA A 350 -20.98 5.73 -0.08
N ALA A 351 -20.15 5.30 0.87
CA ALA A 351 -20.06 3.90 1.28
C ALA A 351 -21.35 3.44 1.98
N LEU A 352 -21.91 4.25 2.88
CA LEU A 352 -23.15 3.93 3.60
C LEU A 352 -24.36 3.85 2.65
N ILE A 353 -24.52 4.80 1.74
CA ILE A 353 -25.65 4.83 0.80
C ILE A 353 -25.61 3.61 -0.13
N ARG A 354 -24.45 3.34 -0.74
CA ARG A 354 -24.29 2.17 -1.62
C ARG A 354 -24.46 0.85 -0.85
N GLY A 355 -23.92 0.76 0.36
CA GLY A 355 -23.93 -0.47 1.17
C GLY A 355 -25.26 -0.78 1.85
N LEU A 356 -26.02 0.24 2.26
CA LEU A 356 -27.26 0.09 3.03
C LEU A 356 -28.51 0.18 2.16
N LEU A 357 -28.54 1.12 1.22
CA LEU A 357 -29.70 1.42 0.38
C LEU A 357 -29.57 0.86 -1.03
N GLY A 358 -28.34 0.56 -1.48
CA GLY A 358 -28.09 0.08 -2.83
C GLY A 358 -28.25 1.16 -3.91
N TYR A 359 -28.36 2.42 -3.51
CA TYR A 359 -28.47 3.55 -4.45
C TYR A 359 -27.15 3.83 -5.13
N GLU A 360 -27.24 4.32 -6.37
CA GLU A 360 -26.09 4.83 -7.11
C GLU A 360 -25.76 6.24 -6.62
N VAL A 361 -24.47 6.55 -6.55
CA VAL A 361 -23.97 7.85 -6.11
C VAL A 361 -22.93 8.35 -7.12
N VAL A 362 -22.75 9.66 -7.15
CA VAL A 362 -21.61 10.32 -7.80
C VAL A 362 -20.97 11.29 -6.81
N GLY A 363 -19.66 11.47 -6.90
CA GLY A 363 -18.99 12.55 -6.17
C GLY A 363 -19.14 13.87 -6.92
N LEU A 364 -19.18 14.97 -6.18
CA LEU A 364 -19.23 16.33 -6.71
C LEU A 364 -17.98 17.08 -6.26
N GLU A 365 -17.13 17.46 -7.21
CA GLU A 365 -15.91 18.21 -6.97
C GLU A 365 -16.11 19.68 -7.36
N TYR A 366 -16.24 20.54 -6.35
CA TYR A 366 -16.21 22.00 -6.48
C TYR A 366 -14.78 22.51 -6.20
N PRO A 367 -14.46 23.78 -6.51
CA PRO A 367 -13.09 24.29 -6.36
C PRO A 367 -12.46 24.13 -4.96
N GLU A 368 -13.25 24.22 -3.89
CA GLU A 368 -12.80 24.13 -2.49
C GLU A 368 -13.78 23.31 -1.65
N HIS A 369 -14.48 22.35 -2.28
CA HIS A 369 -15.51 21.55 -1.60
C HIS A 369 -15.77 20.22 -2.30
N ILE A 370 -15.89 19.15 -1.54
CA ILE A 370 -16.37 17.85 -2.03
C ILE A 370 -17.71 17.51 -1.37
N SER A 371 -18.68 17.12 -2.20
CA SER A 371 -19.96 16.57 -1.75
C SER A 371 -20.38 15.36 -2.59
N LEU A 372 -21.64 14.92 -2.45
CA LEU A 372 -22.22 13.81 -3.20
C LEU A 372 -23.54 14.21 -3.86
N ALA A 373 -23.89 13.46 -4.91
CA ALA A 373 -25.26 13.34 -5.35
C ALA A 373 -25.70 11.88 -5.46
N ILE A 374 -26.96 11.61 -5.14
CA ILE A 374 -27.54 10.27 -5.03
C ILE A 374 -28.69 10.12 -6.01
N HIS A 375 -28.69 9.03 -6.78
CA HIS A 375 -29.83 8.66 -7.61
C HIS A 375 -30.81 7.82 -6.79
N ALA A 376 -31.95 8.41 -6.46
CA ALA A 376 -33.06 7.74 -5.79
C ALA A 376 -34.19 7.49 -6.82
N PRO A 377 -34.26 6.31 -7.46
CA PRO A 377 -35.17 6.07 -8.58
C PRO A 377 -36.66 6.05 -8.20
N ASP A 378 -36.96 5.69 -6.94
CA ASP A 378 -38.32 5.43 -6.48
C ASP A 378 -39.02 6.65 -5.87
N GLU A 379 -38.35 7.81 -5.81
CA GLU A 379 -38.88 8.99 -5.15
C GLU A 379 -38.50 10.29 -5.88
N LYS A 380 -39.47 11.21 -6.00
CA LYS A 380 -39.18 12.56 -6.51
C LYS A 380 -38.64 13.43 -5.37
N ILE A 381 -37.34 13.69 -5.41
CA ILE A 381 -36.67 14.54 -4.43
C ILE A 381 -36.69 15.99 -4.94
N PRO A 382 -37.22 16.96 -4.17
CA PRO A 382 -37.09 18.37 -4.51
C PRO A 382 -35.68 18.88 -4.21
N GLY A 383 -35.23 19.92 -4.93
CA GLY A 383 -33.96 20.59 -4.66
C GLY A 383 -33.03 20.57 -5.86
N THR A 384 -31.73 20.59 -5.60
CA THR A 384 -30.70 20.63 -6.64
C THR A 384 -30.34 19.22 -7.10
N GLY A 385 -30.31 19.05 -8.42
CA GLY A 385 -29.93 17.78 -9.03
C GLY A 385 -29.03 17.98 -10.24
N TYR A 386 -28.31 16.90 -10.55
CA TYR A 386 -27.31 16.82 -11.60
C TYR A 386 -27.66 15.66 -12.52
N GLU A 387 -27.77 15.94 -13.82
CA GLU A 387 -27.95 14.90 -14.82
C GLU A 387 -26.60 14.27 -15.15
N TYR A 388 -26.51 12.95 -15.02
CA TYR A 388 -25.31 12.20 -15.39
C TYR A 388 -25.71 10.86 -15.99
N ARG A 389 -25.19 10.56 -17.19
CA ARG A 389 -25.46 9.32 -17.93
C ARG A 389 -26.96 8.94 -18.01
N GLY A 390 -27.82 9.94 -18.22
CA GLY A 390 -29.27 9.75 -18.38
C GLY A 390 -30.03 9.50 -17.07
N LYS A 391 -29.41 9.70 -15.91
CA LYS A 391 -30.05 9.63 -14.59
C LYS A 391 -29.92 10.97 -13.87
N LEU A 392 -30.91 11.28 -13.03
CA LEU A 392 -30.90 12.45 -12.15
C LEU A 392 -30.34 12.05 -10.78
N TYR A 393 -29.28 12.71 -10.35
CA TYR A 393 -28.67 12.55 -9.02
C TYR A 393 -28.95 13.81 -8.21
N MET A 394 -29.42 13.66 -6.98
CA MET A 394 -29.85 14.79 -6.13
C MET A 394 -28.78 15.07 -5.09
N GLU A 395 -28.52 16.34 -4.77
CA GLU A 395 -27.48 16.74 -3.81
C GLU A 395 -27.69 16.05 -2.44
N ALA A 396 -26.59 15.57 -1.86
CA ALA A 396 -26.56 15.00 -0.51
C ALA A 396 -25.21 15.35 0.14
N ASP A 397 -25.11 16.56 0.65
CA ASP A 397 -23.88 17.08 1.24
C ASP A 397 -23.79 16.76 2.75
N PRO A 398 -22.91 15.84 3.17
CA PRO A 398 -22.79 15.48 4.57
C PRO A 398 -22.09 16.53 5.43
N SER A 399 -21.46 17.54 4.83
CA SER A 399 -20.86 18.65 5.56
C SER A 399 -21.84 19.81 5.79
N PHE A 400 -22.97 19.83 5.06
CA PHE A 400 -24.00 20.84 5.23
C PHE A 400 -24.91 20.50 6.43
N ILE A 401 -24.45 20.83 7.63
CA ILE A 401 -25.10 20.44 8.89
C ILE A 401 -26.59 20.83 8.91
N GLY A 402 -27.43 19.82 9.16
CA GLY A 402 -28.89 19.98 9.28
C GLY A 402 -29.65 20.01 7.96
N CYS A 403 -28.95 19.83 6.83
CA CYS A 403 -29.59 19.73 5.52
C CYS A 403 -30.47 18.48 5.38
N SER A 404 -31.42 18.55 4.45
CA SER A 404 -32.13 17.40 3.92
C SER A 404 -31.54 17.00 2.56
N PHE A 405 -31.75 15.73 2.19
CA PHE A 405 -31.49 15.23 0.85
C PHE A 405 -32.21 16.08 -0.21
N GLY A 406 -31.43 16.60 -1.16
CA GLY A 406 -31.81 17.57 -2.19
C GLY A 406 -31.37 19.01 -1.90
N ASP A 407 -31.04 19.35 -0.64
CA ASP A 407 -30.59 20.69 -0.28
C ASP A 407 -29.14 20.91 -0.71
N THR A 408 -28.83 22.13 -1.14
CA THR A 408 -27.47 22.56 -1.51
C THR A 408 -27.08 23.78 -0.69
N GLN A 409 -25.81 23.84 -0.30
CA GLN A 409 -25.25 25.01 0.38
C GLN A 409 -25.49 26.28 -0.45
N PRO A 410 -25.90 27.40 0.16
CA PRO A 410 -26.16 28.65 -0.55
C PRO A 410 -25.01 29.09 -1.48
N GLU A 411 -23.78 28.89 -1.06
CA GLU A 411 -22.54 29.26 -1.75
C GLU A 411 -22.31 28.43 -3.03
N LEU A 412 -22.86 27.22 -3.09
CA LEU A 412 -22.66 26.28 -4.20
C LEU A 412 -23.75 26.37 -5.28
N LYS A 413 -24.89 27.05 -5.02
CA LYS A 413 -26.08 27.04 -5.89
C LYS A 413 -25.83 27.44 -7.36
N ASN A 414 -24.81 28.24 -7.63
CA ASN A 414 -24.48 28.71 -8.98
C ASN A 414 -23.14 28.17 -9.49
N THR A 415 -22.59 27.16 -8.81
CA THR A 415 -21.31 26.54 -9.16
C THR A 415 -21.60 25.15 -9.70
N LEU A 416 -21.10 24.85 -10.89
CA LEU A 416 -21.22 23.51 -11.45
C LEU A 416 -20.04 22.66 -10.97
N PRO A 417 -20.28 21.54 -10.25
CA PRO A 417 -19.21 20.65 -9.86
C PRO A 417 -18.72 19.82 -11.05
N LYS A 418 -17.47 19.35 -10.96
CA LYS A 418 -17.01 18.23 -11.76
C LYS A 418 -17.54 16.94 -11.15
N ILE A 419 -18.21 16.13 -11.96
CA ILE A 419 -18.77 14.85 -11.50
C ILE A 419 -17.66 13.80 -11.44
N ILE A 420 -17.51 13.18 -10.27
CA ILE A 420 -16.62 12.04 -10.04
C ILE A 420 -17.48 10.77 -10.14
N GLU A 421 -17.13 9.89 -11.08
CA GLU A 421 -17.79 8.59 -11.19
C GLU A 421 -17.47 7.70 -9.99
N VAL A 422 -18.50 7.15 -9.36
CA VAL A 422 -18.37 6.21 -8.24
C VAL A 422 -19.00 4.89 -8.64
N GLY A 423 -18.18 3.84 -8.64
CA GLY A 423 -18.64 2.48 -8.96
C GLY A 423 -19.54 1.88 -7.88
N LYS A 424 -20.05 0.67 -8.16
CA LYS A 424 -20.75 -0.12 -7.13
C LYS A 424 -19.81 -0.40 -5.96
N LEU A 425 -20.36 -0.44 -4.75
CA LEU A 425 -19.58 -0.78 -3.57
C LEU A 425 -19.20 -2.27 -3.63
N GLU A 426 -17.91 -2.54 -3.55
CA GLU A 426 -17.39 -3.90 -3.41
C GLU A 426 -17.14 -4.21 -1.94
N ILE A 427 -17.51 -5.42 -1.53
CA ILE A 427 -17.19 -5.96 -0.20
C ILE A 427 -16.18 -7.08 -0.36
N VAL A 428 -15.02 -6.95 0.26
CA VAL A 428 -13.91 -7.91 0.17
C VAL A 428 -13.66 -8.61 1.51
N ASN A 429 -13.07 -9.81 1.43
CA ASN A 429 -12.71 -10.61 2.60
C ASN A 429 -11.33 -10.24 3.17
#